data_AF-A0A4R4FCC9-F1
#
_entry.id   AF-A0A4R4FCC9-F1
#
_cell.length_a   1.000
_cell.length_b   1.000
_cell.length_c   1.000
_cell.angle_alpha   90.00
_cell.angle_beta   90.00
_cell.angle_gamma   90.00
#
_symmetry.space_group_name_H-M   'P 1'
#
loop_
_entity.id
_entity.type
_entity.pdbx_description
1 polymer ?
#
loop_
_entity_poly.entity_id
_entity_poly.type
_entity_poly.pdbx_seq_one_letter_code
_entity_poly.pdbx_strand_id
1 'polypeptide(L)'
;MKEKVKSIRERKFPHIFAILFLMMVIALIATWIVPSGTYERAALEDGMSQVVVTDSFRYTDKDYLNPFFLLKAVTQGLTGASLVAFTILIIGACWQVINATGAIAVGINSIAKKLKGKEMLIFPILMFVFALIAAIIGGAELMLVYLPAVMPLMLALGFDSMTATGMVVVSALSAFSVSVTNPFTVGIGDEITGLPLYSGAWFRIILQVVFYAAGVLYVLHYSKKVRKDPKSSLVYKESAAQTDWRRACRHSGGHGVRNHLTGLVYGRDQRPVHHCGPHCSRHRQA
;
A
#
# COMPACT_ATOMS: atom_id res chain seq x y z
N MET A 1 -20.07 -2.75 43.13
CA MET A 1 -18.74 -2.14 42.97
C MET A 1 -18.55 -1.84 41.49
N LYS A 2 -18.74 -0.59 41.04
CA LYS A 2 -18.61 -0.20 39.63
C LYS A 2 -17.14 0.10 39.35
N GLU A 3 -16.49 -0.78 38.60
CA GLU A 3 -15.11 -0.62 38.15
C GLU A 3 -15.04 0.53 37.14
N LYS A 4 -14.45 1.66 37.54
CA LYS A 4 -14.17 2.78 36.64
C LYS A 4 -13.00 2.39 35.73
N VAL A 5 -13.30 1.97 34.51
CA VAL A 5 -12.30 1.85 33.44
C VAL A 5 -11.74 3.25 33.17
N LYS A 6 -10.48 3.45 33.54
CA LYS A 6 -9.73 4.69 33.35
C LYS A 6 -9.49 4.88 31.84
N SER A 7 -10.24 5.79 31.23
CA SER A 7 -10.05 6.21 29.84
C SER A 7 -8.59 6.63 29.62
N ILE A 8 -7.88 5.87 28.79
CA ILE A 8 -6.57 6.26 28.28
C ILE A 8 -6.83 7.51 27.42
N ARG A 9 -6.25 8.63 27.83
CA ARG A 9 -6.29 9.91 27.10
C ARG A 9 -5.83 9.63 25.67
N GLU A 10 -6.74 9.71 24.71
CA GLU A 10 -6.45 9.62 23.28
C GLU A 10 -5.50 10.77 22.92
N ARG A 11 -4.19 10.54 22.99
CA ARG A 11 -3.22 11.40 22.35
C ARG A 11 -3.49 11.28 20.86
N LYS A 12 -4.16 12.28 20.29
CA LYS A 12 -4.24 12.44 18.85
C LYS A 12 -2.81 12.47 18.34
N PHE A 13 -2.39 11.42 17.65
CA PHE A 13 -1.08 11.40 17.01
C PHE A 13 -0.97 12.65 16.14
N PRO A 14 0.12 13.42 16.26
CA PRO A 14 0.31 14.59 15.43
C PRO A 14 0.22 14.18 13.96
N HIS A 15 -0.36 15.04 13.14
CA HIS A 15 -0.51 14.80 11.71
C HIS A 15 0.87 14.48 11.10
N ILE A 16 0.93 13.58 10.11
CA ILE A 16 2.20 13.17 9.47
C ILE A 16 3.01 14.40 9.00
N PHE A 17 2.35 15.38 8.38
CA PHE A 17 2.98 16.67 8.03
C PHE A 17 3.59 17.43 9.22
N ALA A 18 2.98 17.38 10.42
CA ALA A 18 3.54 18.02 11.60
C ALA A 18 4.79 17.27 12.11
N ILE A 19 4.80 15.94 12.02
CA ILE A 19 5.95 15.11 12.37
C ILE A 19 7.11 15.40 11.40
N LEU A 20 6.83 15.41 10.09
CA LEU A 20 7.83 15.69 9.06
C LEU A 20 8.42 17.11 9.21
N PHE A 21 7.56 18.11 9.45
CA PHE A 21 8.02 19.48 9.68
C PHE A 21 8.89 19.59 10.94
N LEU A 22 8.50 18.95 12.04
CA LEU A 22 9.30 18.92 13.26
C LEU A 22 10.67 18.27 13.01
N MET A 23 10.71 17.17 12.26
CA MET A 23 11.95 16.49 11.90
C MET A 23 12.87 17.40 11.05
N MET A 24 12.32 18.19 10.13
CA MET A 24 13.09 19.19 9.36
C MET A 24 13.66 20.29 10.25
N VAL A 25 12.88 20.79 11.22
CA VAL A 25 13.35 21.80 12.18
C VAL A 25 14.48 21.25 13.05
N ILE A 26 14.33 20.02 13.54
CA ILE A 26 15.37 19.34 14.33
C ILE A 26 16.64 19.16 13.49
N ALA A 27 16.51 18.72 12.23
CA ALA A 27 17.65 18.58 11.33
C ALA A 27 18.37 19.91 11.08
N LEU A 28 17.63 21.02 10.91
CA LEU A 28 18.20 22.35 10.74
C LEU A 28 19.00 22.79 11.98
N ILE A 29 18.44 22.60 13.18
CA ILE A 29 19.12 22.93 14.44
C ILE A 29 20.36 22.04 14.62
N ALA A 30 20.26 20.77 14.26
CA ALA A 30 21.39 19.85 14.30
C ALA A 30 22.55 20.31 13.41
N THR A 31 22.28 20.92 12.25
CA THR A 31 23.32 21.50 11.38
C THR A 31 24.10 22.63 12.05
N TRP A 32 23.52 23.35 13.01
CA TRP A 32 24.26 24.37 13.76
C TRP A 32 25.19 23.78 14.84
N ILE A 33 24.81 22.63 15.39
CA ILE A 33 25.54 21.97 16.48
C ILE A 33 26.66 21.07 15.92
N VAL A 34 26.40 20.35 14.83
CA VAL A 34 27.31 19.34 14.27
C VAL A 34 28.33 20.00 13.32
N PRO A 35 29.65 19.83 13.53
CA PRO A 35 30.66 20.33 12.60
C PRO A 35 30.68 19.54 11.30
N SER A 36 30.80 20.24 10.18
CA SER A 36 31.00 19.65 8.85
C SER A 36 32.39 19.01 8.77
N GLY A 37 32.44 17.71 8.49
CA GLY A 37 33.68 16.97 8.31
C GLY A 37 33.64 16.18 7.02
N THR A 38 34.73 16.20 6.26
CA THR A 38 34.89 15.39 5.06
C THR A 38 35.97 14.35 5.29
N TYR A 39 35.75 13.16 4.74
CA TYR A 39 36.78 12.14 4.64
C TYR A 39 37.29 12.11 3.21
N GLU A 40 38.61 12.09 3.04
CA GLU A 40 39.23 11.86 1.75
C GLU A 40 39.02 10.39 1.35
N ARG A 41 38.43 10.17 0.17
CA ARG A 41 38.17 8.85 -0.39
C ARG A 41 39.30 8.48 -1.34
N ALA A 42 40.05 7.43 -1.03
CA ALA A 42 41.08 6.90 -1.92
C ALA A 42 40.51 5.70 -2.71
N ALA A 43 40.84 5.61 -3.99
CA ALA A 43 40.52 4.45 -4.81
C ALA A 43 41.43 3.27 -4.40
N LEU A 44 40.84 2.09 -4.17
CA LEU A 44 41.61 0.84 -4.08
C LEU A 44 42.15 0.44 -5.45
N GLU A 45 43.18 -0.42 -5.47
CA GLU A 45 43.86 -0.96 -6.67
C GLU A 45 42.92 -1.62 -7.70
N ASP A 46 41.65 -1.87 -7.36
CA ASP A 46 40.62 -2.46 -8.23
C ASP A 46 39.75 -1.41 -8.96
N GLY A 47 40.02 -0.10 -8.78
CA GLY A 47 39.43 1.02 -9.54
C GLY A 47 37.94 1.30 -9.30
N MET A 48 37.20 0.39 -8.67
CA MET A 48 35.73 0.46 -8.53
C MET A 48 35.25 0.76 -7.10
N SER A 49 36.11 0.57 -6.09
CA SER A 49 35.76 0.81 -4.68
C SER A 49 36.52 2.02 -4.13
N GLN A 50 35.77 3.00 -3.63
CA GLN A 50 36.31 4.14 -2.89
C GLN A 50 36.22 3.84 -1.41
N VAL A 51 37.37 3.61 -0.77
CA VAL A 51 37.41 3.39 0.68
C VAL A 51 37.76 4.73 1.35
N VAL A 52 37.02 5.05 2.40
CA VAL A 52 37.29 6.18 3.27
C VAL A 52 38.64 5.93 3.96
N VAL A 53 39.62 6.80 3.73
CA VAL A 53 40.91 6.70 4.41
C VAL A 53 40.69 7.04 5.89
N THR A 54 40.93 6.07 6.77
CA THR A 54 40.57 6.12 8.19
C THR A 54 41.23 7.28 8.97
N ASP A 55 42.30 7.88 8.42
CA ASP A 55 43.07 8.98 9.01
C ASP A 55 42.92 10.35 8.30
N SER A 56 42.03 10.50 7.31
CA SER A 56 41.94 11.72 6.47
C SER A 56 40.81 12.70 6.86
N PHE A 57 40.31 12.62 8.09
CA PHE A 57 39.21 13.48 8.52
C PHE A 57 39.65 14.96 8.58
N ARG A 58 39.04 15.81 7.75
CA ARG A 58 39.26 17.26 7.78
C ARG A 58 37.96 17.98 8.10
N TYR A 59 38.02 18.86 9.10
CA TYR A 59 36.96 19.83 9.33
C TYR A 59 36.97 20.84 8.18
N THR A 60 35.85 20.97 7.47
CA THR A 60 35.66 21.97 6.40
C THR A 60 34.87 23.16 6.97
N ASP A 61 34.98 24.32 6.32
CA ASP A 61 34.22 25.51 6.71
C ASP A 61 32.71 25.23 6.79
N LYS A 62 32.10 25.67 7.90
CA LYS A 62 30.68 25.49 8.18
C LYS A 62 29.85 26.41 7.29
N ASP A 63 29.07 25.82 6.38
CA ASP A 63 27.98 26.53 5.72
C ASP A 63 26.77 26.64 6.67
N TYR A 64 26.53 27.82 7.22
CA TYR A 64 25.38 28.08 8.08
C TYR A 64 24.10 28.15 7.23
N LEU A 65 23.29 27.10 7.31
CA LEU A 65 21.98 27.08 6.66
C LEU A 65 21.04 28.10 7.33
N ASN A 66 20.58 29.05 6.54
CA ASN A 66 19.59 30.06 6.94
C ASN A 66 18.20 29.39 7.09
N PRO A 67 17.31 29.80 8.01
CA PRO A 67 15.96 29.24 8.12
C PRO A 67 15.15 29.18 6.82
N PHE A 68 15.42 30.06 5.85
CA PHE A 68 14.83 30.00 4.50
C PHE A 68 15.18 28.72 3.72
N PHE A 69 16.26 28.03 4.10
CA PHE A 69 16.60 26.72 3.56
C PHE A 69 15.54 25.68 3.88
N LEU A 70 14.77 25.84 4.97
CA LEU A 70 13.69 24.94 5.31
C LEU A 70 12.57 24.96 4.25
N LEU A 71 12.27 26.14 3.68
CA LEU A 71 11.33 26.26 2.55
C LEU A 71 11.90 25.63 1.27
N LYS A 72 13.19 25.81 0.99
CA LYS A 72 13.88 25.19 -0.15
C LYS A 72 13.95 23.66 -0.01
N ALA A 73 14.12 23.14 1.20
CA ALA A 73 14.16 21.71 1.46
C ALA A 73 12.83 21.03 1.15
N VAL A 74 11.69 21.71 1.36
CA VAL A 74 10.36 21.19 0.96
C VAL A 74 10.27 21.02 -0.55
N THR A 75 10.67 22.04 -1.32
CA THR A 75 10.60 21.97 -2.79
C THR A 75 11.60 20.97 -3.37
N GLN A 76 12.80 20.88 -2.80
CA GLN A 76 13.79 19.86 -3.16
C GLN A 76 13.29 18.44 -2.86
N GLY A 77 12.64 18.24 -1.72
CA GLY A 77 12.00 16.97 -1.38
C GLY A 77 10.90 16.58 -2.37
N LEU A 78 10.06 17.54 -2.77
CA LEU A 78 9.05 17.34 -3.81
C LEU A 78 9.66 16.98 -5.17
N THR A 79 10.77 17.62 -5.57
CA THR A 79 11.47 17.26 -6.81
C THR A 79 12.09 15.86 -6.73
N GLY A 80 12.64 15.47 -5.58
CA GLY A 80 13.19 14.12 -5.36
C GLY A 80 12.12 13.03 -5.36
N ALA A 81 10.92 13.34 -4.86
CA ALA A 81 9.76 12.43 -4.86
C ALA A 81 8.92 12.50 -6.16
N SER A 82 9.30 13.33 -7.13
CA SER A 82 8.49 13.60 -8.31
C SER A 82 8.23 12.34 -9.14
N LEU A 83 9.22 11.47 -9.32
CA LEU A 83 9.10 10.21 -10.03
C LEU A 83 7.95 9.37 -9.46
N VAL A 84 7.97 9.15 -8.14
CA VAL A 84 6.93 8.36 -7.43
C VAL A 84 5.55 9.03 -7.55
N ALA A 85 5.48 10.35 -7.36
CA ALA A 85 4.22 11.09 -7.45
C ALA A 85 3.58 11.00 -8.85
N PHE A 86 4.36 11.24 -9.91
CA PHE A 86 3.87 11.14 -11.29
C PHE A 86 3.50 9.71 -11.66
N THR A 87 4.25 8.70 -11.23
CA THR A 87 3.91 7.31 -11.47
C THR A 87 2.57 6.92 -10.86
N ILE A 88 2.31 7.29 -9.59
CA ILE A 88 1.01 7.01 -8.95
C ILE A 88 -0.14 7.70 -9.70
N LEU A 89 0.05 8.97 -10.10
CA LEU A 89 -0.96 9.72 -10.84
C LEU A 89 -1.27 9.07 -12.20
N ILE A 90 -0.24 8.65 -12.95
CA ILE A 90 -0.41 8.01 -14.26
C ILE A 90 -1.11 6.66 -14.11
N ILE A 91 -0.69 5.82 -13.16
CA ILE A 91 -1.33 4.50 -12.93
C ILE A 91 -2.77 4.69 -12.47
N GLY A 92 -3.05 5.68 -11.61
CA GLY A 92 -4.41 6.04 -11.21
C GLY A 92 -5.27 6.53 -12.38
N ALA A 93 -4.71 7.29 -13.30
CA ALA A 93 -5.40 7.72 -14.52
C ALA A 93 -5.71 6.53 -15.44
N CYS A 94 -4.73 5.67 -15.70
CA CYS A 94 -4.92 4.43 -16.46
C CYS A 94 -5.97 3.52 -15.80
N TRP A 95 -5.95 3.42 -14.48
CA TRP A 95 -6.93 2.67 -13.70
C TRP A 95 -8.35 3.17 -13.97
N GLN A 96 -8.56 4.49 -13.94
CA GLN A 96 -9.87 5.07 -14.19
C GLN A 96 -10.34 4.85 -15.64
N VAL A 97 -9.45 4.92 -16.61
CA VAL A 97 -9.77 4.62 -18.02
C VAL A 97 -10.22 3.16 -18.15
N ILE A 98 -9.47 2.22 -17.58
CA ILE A 98 -9.81 0.78 -17.61
C ILE A 98 -11.14 0.54 -16.90
N ASN A 99 -11.38 1.18 -15.76
CA ASN A 99 -12.64 1.06 -15.03
C ASN A 99 -13.83 1.63 -15.83
N ALA A 100 -13.64 2.75 -16.53
CA ALA A 100 -14.67 3.36 -17.38
C ALA A 100 -15.08 2.47 -18.56
N THR A 101 -14.16 1.67 -19.11
CA THR A 101 -14.48 0.71 -20.18
C THR A 101 -15.34 -0.47 -19.71
N GLY A 102 -15.52 -0.69 -18.40
CA GLY A 102 -16.22 -1.85 -17.85
C GLY A 102 -15.48 -3.18 -18.05
N ALA A 103 -14.28 -3.17 -18.65
CA ALA A 103 -13.47 -4.36 -18.92
C ALA A 103 -13.19 -5.18 -17.65
N ILE A 104 -13.05 -4.52 -16.50
CA ILE A 104 -12.82 -5.15 -15.21
C ILE A 104 -13.97 -6.11 -14.84
N ALA A 105 -15.22 -5.67 -14.98
CA ALA A 105 -16.37 -6.49 -14.62
C ALA A 105 -16.48 -7.74 -15.53
N VAL A 106 -16.14 -7.60 -16.81
CA VAL A 106 -16.11 -8.71 -17.77
C VAL A 106 -14.94 -9.66 -17.48
N GLY A 107 -13.76 -9.12 -17.19
CA GLY A 107 -12.57 -9.89 -16.82
C GLY A 107 -12.80 -10.71 -15.54
N ILE A 108 -13.36 -10.09 -14.50
CA ILE A 108 -13.72 -10.78 -13.25
C ILE A 108 -14.67 -11.93 -13.51
N ASN A 109 -15.75 -11.71 -14.27
CA ASN A 109 -16.70 -12.78 -14.59
C ASN A 109 -16.06 -13.91 -15.40
N SER A 110 -15.08 -13.60 -16.25
CA SER A 110 -14.36 -14.59 -17.06
C SER A 110 -13.42 -15.43 -16.19
N ILE A 111 -12.68 -14.79 -15.29
CA ILE A 111 -11.80 -15.45 -14.31
C ILE A 111 -12.64 -16.30 -13.35
N ALA A 112 -13.73 -15.76 -12.81
CA ALA A 112 -14.62 -16.47 -11.91
C ALA A 112 -15.23 -17.73 -12.57
N LYS A 113 -15.59 -17.66 -13.86
CA LYS A 113 -16.06 -18.83 -14.62
C LYS A 113 -14.97 -19.87 -14.82
N LYS A 114 -13.75 -19.46 -15.24
CA LYS A 114 -12.62 -20.38 -15.45
C LYS A 114 -12.11 -21.03 -14.16
N LEU A 115 -12.31 -20.36 -13.02
CA LEU A 115 -11.79 -20.82 -11.72
C LEU A 115 -12.85 -21.44 -10.81
N LYS A 116 -14.05 -21.74 -11.33
CA LYS A 116 -15.03 -22.56 -10.61
C LYS A 116 -14.40 -23.87 -10.14
N GLY A 117 -14.36 -24.09 -8.82
CA GLY A 117 -13.78 -25.28 -8.18
C GLY A 117 -12.29 -25.16 -7.81
N LYS A 118 -11.58 -24.12 -8.26
CA LYS A 118 -10.15 -23.90 -8.00
C LYS A 118 -9.85 -22.48 -7.47
N GLU A 119 -10.80 -21.88 -6.78
CA GLU A 119 -10.73 -20.50 -6.27
C GLU A 119 -9.50 -20.23 -5.39
N MET A 120 -8.98 -21.24 -4.68
CA MET A 120 -7.77 -21.11 -3.85
C MET A 120 -6.47 -20.93 -4.65
N LEU A 121 -6.44 -21.29 -5.93
CA LEU A 121 -5.26 -21.08 -6.79
C LEU A 121 -5.06 -19.62 -7.19
N ILE A 122 -6.06 -18.76 -6.98
CA ILE A 122 -5.94 -17.33 -7.29
C ILE A 122 -4.91 -16.66 -6.40
N PHE A 123 -4.86 -17.03 -5.11
CA PHE A 123 -3.93 -16.44 -4.15
C PHE A 123 -2.47 -16.56 -4.61
N PRO A 124 -1.90 -17.77 -4.84
CA PRO A 124 -0.51 -17.87 -5.27
C PRO A 124 -0.27 -17.20 -6.64
N ILE A 125 -1.17 -17.32 -7.60
CA ILE A 125 -0.96 -16.74 -8.94
C ILE A 125 -0.93 -15.21 -8.86
N LEU A 126 -1.90 -14.61 -8.17
CA LEU A 126 -2.02 -13.15 -8.12
C LEU A 126 -0.95 -12.53 -7.21
N MET A 127 -0.64 -13.19 -6.08
CA MET A 127 0.48 -12.77 -5.22
C MET A 127 1.82 -12.87 -5.96
N PHE A 128 2.02 -13.88 -6.81
CA PHE A 128 3.24 -14.00 -7.60
C PHE A 128 3.40 -12.82 -8.57
N VAL A 129 2.33 -12.47 -9.30
CA VAL A 129 2.35 -11.33 -10.23
C VAL A 129 2.65 -10.03 -9.49
N PHE A 130 2.00 -9.78 -8.35
CA PHE A 130 2.29 -8.57 -7.56
C PHE A 130 3.69 -8.57 -6.95
N ALA A 131 4.17 -9.71 -6.46
CA ALA A 131 5.52 -9.83 -5.94
C ALA A 131 6.57 -9.58 -7.03
N LEU A 132 6.34 -10.07 -8.25
CA LEU A 132 7.23 -9.84 -9.39
C LEU A 132 7.29 -8.36 -9.79
N ILE A 133 6.12 -7.73 -9.90
CA ILE A 133 5.99 -6.29 -10.19
C ILE A 133 6.70 -5.47 -9.11
N ALA A 134 6.47 -5.78 -7.84
CA ALA A 134 7.10 -5.09 -6.72
C ALA A 134 8.63 -5.31 -6.66
N ALA A 135 9.12 -6.49 -7.03
CA ALA A 135 10.55 -6.81 -7.03
C ALA A 135 11.31 -6.14 -8.19
N ILE A 136 10.68 -5.94 -9.35
CA ILE A 136 11.30 -5.34 -10.55
C ILE A 136 11.13 -3.82 -10.55
N ILE A 137 9.89 -3.33 -10.51
CA ILE A 137 9.60 -1.90 -10.65
C ILE A 137 9.94 -1.16 -9.35
N GLY A 138 9.69 -1.79 -8.20
CA GLY A 138 9.93 -1.18 -6.90
C GLY A 138 8.89 -0.11 -6.55
N GLY A 139 8.46 -0.11 -5.29
CA GLY A 139 7.51 0.85 -4.75
C GLY A 139 6.42 0.18 -3.91
N ALA A 140 6.50 0.31 -2.59
CA ALA A 140 5.48 -0.21 -1.69
C ALA A 140 4.14 0.52 -1.88
N GLU A 141 4.18 1.77 -2.34
CA GLU A 141 3.04 2.66 -2.58
C GLU A 141 2.05 2.15 -3.64
N LEU A 142 2.51 1.34 -4.60
CA LEU A 142 1.66 0.82 -5.68
C LEU A 142 0.56 -0.12 -5.16
N MET A 143 0.73 -0.69 -3.96
CA MET A 143 -0.29 -1.52 -3.31
C MET A 143 -1.62 -0.77 -3.11
N LEU A 144 -1.57 0.55 -2.91
CA LEU A 144 -2.76 1.39 -2.75
C LEU A 144 -3.61 1.43 -4.04
N VAL A 145 -2.96 1.31 -5.20
CA VAL A 145 -3.63 1.31 -6.51
C VAL A 145 -4.15 -0.08 -6.87
N TYR A 146 -3.46 -1.15 -6.46
CA TYR A 146 -3.91 -2.52 -6.71
C TYR A 146 -5.08 -2.95 -5.82
N LEU A 147 -5.24 -2.35 -4.65
CA LEU A 147 -6.33 -2.70 -3.72
C LEU A 147 -7.74 -2.55 -4.34
N PRO A 148 -8.13 -1.39 -4.92
CA PRO A 148 -9.44 -1.25 -5.57
C PRO A 148 -9.60 -2.14 -6.80
N ALA A 149 -8.50 -2.61 -7.40
CA ALA A 149 -8.53 -3.54 -8.52
C ALA A 149 -8.91 -4.96 -8.12
N VAL A 150 -8.31 -5.41 -7.04
CA VAL A 150 -8.37 -6.79 -6.59
C VAL A 150 -9.60 -7.02 -5.70
N MET A 151 -10.05 -6.00 -4.97
CA MET A 151 -11.19 -6.10 -4.07
C MET A 151 -12.46 -6.65 -4.76
N PRO A 152 -12.94 -6.08 -5.88
CA PRO A 152 -14.14 -6.57 -6.56
C PRO A 152 -14.01 -8.02 -7.04
N LEU A 153 -12.82 -8.41 -7.49
CA LEU A 153 -12.53 -9.79 -7.91
C LEU A 153 -12.68 -10.75 -6.73
N MET A 154 -12.05 -10.44 -5.59
CA MET A 154 -12.10 -11.27 -4.39
C MET A 154 -13.51 -11.40 -3.81
N LEU A 155 -14.26 -10.29 -3.80
CA LEU A 155 -15.65 -10.28 -3.36
C LEU A 155 -16.56 -11.08 -4.32
N ALA A 156 -16.28 -11.08 -5.63
CA ALA A 156 -17.03 -11.88 -6.60
C ALA A 156 -16.82 -13.39 -6.44
N LEU A 157 -15.65 -13.79 -5.93
CA LEU A 157 -15.29 -15.18 -5.63
C LEU A 157 -15.80 -15.65 -4.26
N GLY A 158 -16.45 -14.77 -3.49
CA GLY A 158 -16.96 -15.07 -2.15
C GLY A 158 -15.92 -14.96 -1.03
N PHE A 159 -14.76 -14.33 -1.29
CA PHE A 159 -13.80 -14.01 -0.24
C PHE A 159 -14.09 -12.65 0.39
N ASP A 160 -13.59 -12.45 1.60
CA ASP A 160 -13.78 -11.22 2.38
C ASP A 160 -12.78 -10.11 1.97
N SER A 161 -13.16 -8.84 2.19
CA SER A 161 -12.33 -7.67 1.87
C SER A 161 -10.98 -7.69 2.60
N MET A 162 -10.92 -8.20 3.83
CA MET A 162 -9.67 -8.35 4.59
C MET A 162 -8.71 -9.34 3.91
N THR A 163 -9.25 -10.38 3.27
CA THR A 163 -8.42 -11.36 2.53
C THR A 163 -7.82 -10.71 1.28
N ALA A 164 -8.60 -9.87 0.59
CA ALA A 164 -8.11 -9.11 -0.55
C ALA A 164 -6.99 -8.13 -0.16
N THR A 165 -7.21 -7.36 0.91
CA THR A 165 -6.21 -6.44 1.45
C THR A 165 -4.96 -7.16 1.92
N GLY A 166 -5.12 -8.23 2.71
CA GLY A 166 -4.01 -9.03 3.19
C GLY A 166 -3.18 -9.62 2.06
N MET A 167 -3.82 -10.11 1.00
CA MET A 167 -3.12 -10.62 -0.18
C MET A 167 -2.26 -9.55 -0.85
N VAL A 168 -2.82 -8.37 -1.12
CA VAL A 168 -2.09 -7.28 -1.81
C VAL A 168 -0.97 -6.72 -0.91
N VAL A 169 -1.27 -6.41 0.35
CA VAL A 169 -0.32 -5.82 1.30
C VAL A 169 0.82 -6.78 1.62
N VAL A 170 0.53 -8.05 1.93
CA VAL A 170 1.56 -9.03 2.24
C VAL A 170 2.44 -9.26 1.02
N SER A 171 1.85 -9.44 -0.18
CA SER A 171 2.64 -9.66 -1.40
C SER A 171 3.56 -8.49 -1.75
N ALA A 172 3.05 -7.25 -1.68
CA ALA A 172 3.80 -6.06 -2.03
C ALA A 172 4.89 -5.75 -1.00
N LEU A 173 4.56 -5.77 0.30
CA LEU A 173 5.53 -5.46 1.35
C LEU A 173 6.60 -6.54 1.48
N SER A 174 6.23 -7.82 1.43
CA SER A 174 7.21 -8.91 1.51
C SER A 174 8.19 -8.87 0.34
N ALA A 175 7.70 -8.56 -0.87
CA ALA A 175 8.55 -8.46 -2.05
C ALA A 175 9.40 -7.19 -2.08
N PHE A 176 8.88 -6.08 -1.56
CA PHE A 176 9.63 -4.84 -1.44
C PHE A 176 10.79 -4.96 -0.45
N SER A 177 10.57 -5.61 0.69
CA SER A 177 11.61 -5.80 1.72
C SER A 177 12.79 -6.66 1.26
N VAL A 178 12.58 -7.60 0.33
CA VAL A 178 13.60 -8.55 -0.13
C VAL A 178 13.82 -8.46 -1.65
N SER A 179 13.59 -7.27 -2.21
CA SER A 179 13.76 -7.05 -3.64
C SER A 179 15.20 -7.27 -4.09
N VAL A 180 15.37 -7.88 -5.27
CA VAL A 180 16.68 -8.14 -5.88
C VAL A 180 17.08 -7.01 -6.82
N THR A 181 16.12 -6.53 -7.61
CA THR A 181 16.33 -5.62 -8.74
C THR A 181 15.80 -4.20 -8.51
N ASN A 182 15.33 -3.89 -7.31
CA ASN A 182 14.62 -2.65 -7.04
C ASN A 182 15.59 -1.45 -7.03
N PRO A 183 15.45 -0.50 -7.97
CA PRO A 183 16.35 0.65 -8.07
C PRO A 183 16.22 1.60 -6.89
N PHE A 184 15.05 1.65 -6.24
CA PHE A 184 14.76 2.58 -5.14
C PHE A 184 15.41 2.20 -3.82
N THR A 185 15.73 0.91 -3.63
CA THR A 185 16.29 0.42 -2.36
C THR A 185 17.68 -0.15 -2.58
N VAL A 186 17.80 -1.17 -3.43
CA VAL A 186 19.06 -1.84 -3.71
C VAL A 186 19.98 -0.97 -4.55
N GLY A 187 19.44 -0.32 -5.59
CA GLY A 187 20.24 0.56 -6.46
C GLY A 187 20.92 1.69 -5.69
N ILE A 188 20.14 2.44 -4.90
CA ILE A 188 20.66 3.52 -4.05
C ILE A 188 21.63 2.98 -2.97
N GLY A 189 21.33 1.84 -2.37
CA GLY A 189 22.20 1.23 -1.36
C GLY A 189 23.56 0.80 -1.91
N ASP A 190 23.58 0.19 -3.10
CA ASP A 190 24.81 -0.22 -3.79
C ASP A 190 25.62 1.02 -4.24
N GLU A 191 24.95 2.09 -4.70
CA GLU A 191 25.58 3.37 -5.06
C GLU A 191 26.26 4.05 -3.85
N ILE A 192 25.60 4.08 -2.69
CA ILE A 192 26.16 4.68 -1.47
C ILE A 192 27.38 3.90 -0.96
N THR A 193 27.38 2.57 -1.12
CA THR A 193 28.43 1.69 -0.60
C THR A 193 29.59 1.45 -1.58
N GLY A 194 29.46 1.87 -2.84
CA GLY A 194 30.49 1.67 -3.86
C GLY A 194 30.69 0.21 -4.23
N LEU A 195 29.69 -0.65 -4.00
CA LEU A 195 29.71 -2.05 -4.41
C LEU A 195 29.19 -2.19 -5.86
N PRO A 196 29.64 -3.21 -6.61
CA PRO A 196 29.06 -3.50 -7.92
C PRO A 196 27.56 -3.78 -7.78
N LEU A 197 26.78 -3.24 -8.72
CA LEU A 197 25.32 -3.40 -8.76
C LEU A 197 24.95 -4.88 -8.63
N TYR A 198 24.01 -5.17 -7.73
CA TYR A 198 23.48 -6.51 -7.45
C TYR A 198 24.44 -7.46 -6.70
N SER A 199 25.42 -6.92 -5.97
CA SER A 199 26.22 -7.71 -5.04
C SER A 199 25.31 -8.44 -4.03
N GLY A 200 25.42 -9.77 -3.96
CA GLY A 200 24.58 -10.61 -3.10
C GLY A 200 23.15 -10.91 -3.61
N ALA A 201 22.88 -10.71 -4.91
CA ALA A 201 21.57 -11.00 -5.52
C ALA A 201 21.05 -12.42 -5.24
N TRP A 202 21.92 -13.44 -5.24
CA TRP A 202 21.53 -14.82 -4.99
C TRP A 202 20.90 -15.02 -3.61
N PHE A 203 21.44 -14.38 -2.57
CA PHE A 203 20.91 -14.44 -1.20
C PHE A 203 19.55 -13.75 -1.11
N ARG A 204 19.39 -12.61 -1.79
CA ARG A 204 18.11 -11.89 -1.89
C ARG A 204 17.06 -12.73 -2.61
N ILE A 205 17.41 -13.46 -3.67
CA ILE A 205 16.50 -14.37 -4.37
C ILE A 205 15.99 -15.47 -3.43
N ILE A 206 16.89 -16.09 -2.64
CA ILE A 206 16.50 -17.15 -1.69
C ILE A 206 15.54 -16.59 -0.64
N LEU A 207 15.88 -15.45 -0.04
CA LEU A 207 15.01 -14.81 0.94
C LEU A 207 13.67 -14.40 0.31
N GLN A 208 13.67 -13.90 -0.92
CA GLN A 208 12.45 -13.51 -1.64
C GLN A 208 11.52 -14.71 -1.80
N VAL A 209 12.05 -15.89 -2.13
CA VAL A 209 11.28 -17.14 -2.22
C VAL A 209 10.71 -17.54 -0.85
N VAL A 210 11.50 -17.45 0.22
CA VAL A 210 11.07 -17.80 1.59
C VAL A 210 9.95 -16.87 2.07
N PHE A 211 10.12 -15.54 1.92
CA PHE A 211 9.13 -14.55 2.32
C PHE A 211 7.85 -14.65 1.49
N TYR A 212 7.98 -14.89 0.17
CA TYR A 212 6.85 -15.14 -0.71
C TYR A 212 6.06 -16.39 -0.27
N ALA A 213 6.75 -17.51 -0.04
CA ALA A 213 6.11 -18.75 0.40
C ALA A 213 5.41 -18.58 1.75
N ALA A 214 6.06 -17.94 2.73
CA ALA A 214 5.46 -17.64 4.02
C ALA A 214 4.22 -16.73 3.88
N GLY A 215 4.29 -15.70 3.04
CA GLY A 215 3.17 -14.81 2.77
C GLY A 215 1.97 -15.51 2.14
N VAL A 216 2.21 -16.36 1.13
CA VAL A 216 1.17 -17.16 0.49
C VAL A 216 0.53 -18.14 1.49
N LEU A 217 1.33 -18.83 2.29
CA LEU A 217 0.82 -19.75 3.32
C LEU A 217 -0.04 -19.03 4.37
N TYR A 218 0.38 -17.85 4.81
CA TYR A 218 -0.38 -17.03 5.75
C TYR A 218 -1.74 -16.63 5.19
N VAL A 219 -1.76 -16.10 3.96
CA VAL A 219 -3.01 -15.66 3.30
C VAL A 219 -3.92 -16.85 3.00
N LEU A 220 -3.37 -18.00 2.59
CA LEU A 220 -4.13 -19.23 2.39
C LEU A 220 -4.71 -19.79 3.70
N HIS A 221 -3.96 -19.71 4.79
CA HIS A 221 -4.44 -20.13 6.10
C HIS A 221 -5.60 -19.25 6.56
N TYR A 222 -5.46 -17.93 6.43
CA TYR A 222 -6.50 -16.97 6.77
C TYR A 222 -7.75 -17.14 5.89
N SER A 223 -7.59 -17.28 4.56
CA SER A 223 -8.72 -17.43 3.65
C SER A 223 -9.49 -18.73 3.90
N LYS A 224 -8.80 -19.83 4.24
CA LYS A 224 -9.43 -21.09 4.66
C LYS A 224 -10.21 -20.94 5.97
N LYS A 225 -9.67 -20.20 6.94
CA LYS A 225 -10.32 -19.92 8.22
C LYS A 225 -11.62 -19.13 8.03
N VAL A 226 -11.55 -18.04 7.25
CA VAL A 226 -12.71 -17.19 6.95
C VAL A 226 -13.77 -17.92 6.12
N ARG A 227 -13.36 -18.80 5.19
CA ARG A 227 -14.29 -19.62 4.39
C ARG A 227 -15.01 -20.69 5.20
N LYS A 228 -14.37 -21.25 6.24
CA LYS A 228 -15.00 -22.22 7.15
C LYS A 228 -15.93 -21.56 8.16
N ASP A 229 -15.49 -20.44 8.73
CA ASP A 229 -16.27 -19.67 9.69
C ASP A 229 -16.34 -18.19 9.27
N PRO A 230 -17.45 -17.76 8.64
CA PRO A 230 -17.65 -16.36 8.25
C PRO A 230 -17.57 -15.37 9.43
N LYS A 231 -17.87 -15.83 10.66
CA LYS A 231 -17.76 -15.05 11.90
C LYS A 231 -16.32 -14.77 12.32
N SER A 232 -15.34 -15.47 11.76
CA SER A 232 -13.91 -15.25 12.04
C SER A 232 -13.28 -14.12 11.23
N SER A 233 -14.02 -13.56 10.25
CA SER A 233 -13.59 -12.35 9.56
C SER A 233 -13.59 -11.16 10.54
N LEU A 234 -12.47 -10.44 10.58
CA LEU A 234 -12.34 -9.18 11.32
C LEU A 234 -13.32 -8.10 10.83
N VAL A 235 -13.86 -8.25 9.62
CA VAL A 235 -14.77 -7.31 8.94
C VAL A 235 -16.21 -7.83 8.94
N TYR A 236 -16.52 -8.91 9.69
CA TYR A 236 -17.85 -9.56 9.65
C TYR A 236 -19.04 -8.61 9.82
N LYS A 237 -18.92 -7.58 10.67
CA LYS A 237 -20.00 -6.60 10.89
C LYS A 237 -20.23 -5.66 9.70
N GLU A 238 -19.17 -5.24 9.02
CA GLU A 238 -19.24 -4.37 7.83
C GLU A 238 -19.58 -5.18 6.57
N SER A 239 -19.09 -6.42 6.48
CA SER A 239 -19.44 -7.34 5.40
C SER A 239 -20.92 -7.78 5.50
N ALA A 240 -21.47 -7.97 6.71
CA ALA A 240 -22.90 -8.23 6.90
C ALA A 240 -23.77 -7.02 6.46
N ALA A 241 -23.39 -5.80 6.85
CA ALA A 241 -24.07 -4.58 6.43
C ALA A 241 -24.03 -4.37 4.90
N GLN A 242 -22.90 -4.66 4.25
CA GLN A 242 -22.79 -4.63 2.78
C GLN A 242 -23.63 -5.71 2.09
N THR A 243 -23.77 -6.89 2.70
CA THR A 243 -24.53 -8.00 2.11
C THR A 243 -26.04 -7.76 2.19
N ASP A 244 -26.52 -7.20 3.30
CA ASP A 244 -27.92 -6.80 3.46
C ASP A 244 -28.30 -5.63 2.52
N TRP A 245 -27.42 -4.63 2.38
CA TRP A 245 -27.58 -3.58 1.37
C TRP A 245 -27.63 -4.14 -0.06
N ARG A 246 -26.72 -5.06 -0.42
CA ARG A 246 -26.69 -5.69 -1.75
C ARG A 246 -27.96 -6.48 -2.05
N ARG A 247 -28.56 -7.13 -1.04
CA ARG A 247 -29.88 -7.79 -1.17
C ARG A 247 -31.01 -6.76 -1.31
N ALA A 248 -30.99 -5.69 -0.52
CA ALA A 248 -31.97 -4.61 -0.60
C ALA A 248 -31.98 -3.93 -1.98
N CYS A 249 -30.82 -3.57 -2.53
CA CYS A 249 -30.73 -2.97 -3.88
C CYS A 249 -31.17 -3.91 -5.00
N ARG A 250 -30.98 -5.22 -4.84
CA ARG A 250 -31.41 -6.22 -5.82
C ARG A 250 -32.94 -6.31 -5.92
N HIS A 251 -33.65 -5.98 -4.84
CA HIS A 251 -35.11 -5.85 -4.81
C HIS A 251 -35.62 -4.47 -5.28
N SER A 252 -34.82 -3.41 -5.21
CA SER A 252 -35.25 -2.03 -5.49
C SER A 252 -34.93 -1.49 -6.90
N GLY A 253 -34.66 -2.34 -7.90
CA GLY A 253 -34.64 -1.91 -9.30
C GLY A 253 -33.65 -0.78 -9.63
N GLY A 254 -32.36 -0.97 -9.32
CA GLY A 254 -31.24 -0.30 -10.01
C GLY A 254 -31.03 1.22 -9.85
N HIS A 255 -32.00 2.00 -9.37
CA HIS A 255 -31.87 3.47 -9.30
C HIS A 255 -31.05 3.99 -8.10
N GLY A 256 -30.89 3.20 -7.03
CA GLY A 256 -30.14 3.59 -5.83
C GLY A 256 -28.62 3.43 -5.90
N VAL A 257 -28.09 2.77 -6.94
CA VAL A 257 -26.68 2.35 -7.02
C VAL A 257 -25.73 3.53 -7.32
N ARG A 258 -26.23 4.56 -8.02
CA ARG A 258 -25.41 5.66 -8.51
C ARG A 258 -24.95 6.64 -7.42
N ASN A 259 -25.74 6.83 -6.36
CA ASN A 259 -25.43 7.81 -5.30
C ASN A 259 -24.48 7.27 -4.21
N HIS A 260 -24.41 5.96 -3.99
CA HIS A 260 -23.59 5.42 -2.91
C HIS A 260 -22.13 5.17 -3.33
N LEU A 261 -21.87 4.89 -4.61
CA LEU A 261 -20.49 4.84 -5.16
C LEU A 261 -19.78 6.18 -5.00
N THR A 262 -20.51 7.29 -5.14
CA THR A 262 -20.01 8.64 -4.86
C THR A 262 -19.77 8.89 -3.36
N GLY A 263 -20.59 8.32 -2.48
CA GLY A 263 -20.44 8.44 -1.02
C GLY A 263 -19.25 7.66 -0.44
N LEU A 264 -18.98 6.46 -0.98
CA LEU A 264 -17.84 5.62 -0.58
C LEU A 264 -16.48 6.21 -1.03
N VAL A 265 -16.45 6.95 -2.14
CA VAL A 265 -15.26 7.66 -2.63
C VAL A 265 -14.99 8.93 -1.81
N TYR A 266 -16.00 9.54 -1.19
CA TYR A 266 -15.88 10.82 -0.48
C TYR A 266 -15.85 10.76 1.06
N GLY A 267 -15.80 9.57 1.67
CA GLY A 267 -15.65 9.43 3.13
C GLY A 267 -16.75 10.13 3.95
N ARG A 268 -17.91 10.44 3.34
CA ARG A 268 -19.08 10.89 4.06
C ARG A 268 -19.94 9.67 4.39
N ASP A 269 -19.93 9.32 5.66
CA ASP A 269 -20.94 8.46 6.29
C ASP A 269 -22.31 9.18 6.24
N GLN A 270 -22.90 9.28 5.04
CA GLN A 270 -24.30 9.59 4.89
C GLN A 270 -25.05 8.27 4.90
N ARG A 271 -25.41 7.83 6.10
CA ARG A 271 -26.44 6.81 6.31
C ARG A 271 -27.62 7.17 5.41
N PRO A 272 -28.13 6.24 4.58
CA PRO A 272 -29.31 6.53 3.79
C PRO A 272 -30.47 6.79 4.75
N VAL A 273 -30.95 8.03 4.75
CA VAL A 273 -32.18 8.42 5.43
C VAL A 273 -33.28 7.54 4.87
N HIS A 274 -33.92 6.76 5.75
CA HIS A 274 -35.09 5.97 5.45
C HIS A 274 -36.23 6.88 4.96
N HIS A 275 -36.31 7.10 3.64
CA HIS A 275 -37.52 7.58 2.99
C HIS A 275 -38.00 6.54 1.99
N CYS A 276 -38.55 5.45 2.52
CA CYS A 276 -39.57 4.70 1.79
C CYS A 276 -40.84 5.56 1.77
N GLY A 277 -41.11 6.21 0.64
CA GLY A 277 -42.41 6.82 0.37
C GLY A 277 -43.53 5.77 0.29
N PRO A 278 -44.79 6.13 0.51
CA PRO A 278 -45.87 5.20 0.87
C PRO A 278 -46.49 4.40 -0.31
N HIS A 279 -45.81 4.23 -1.44
CA HIS A 279 -46.42 3.63 -2.64
C HIS A 279 -46.29 2.09 -2.76
N CYS A 280 -45.76 1.39 -1.76
CA CYS A 280 -45.52 -0.05 -1.82
C CYS A 280 -46.48 -0.87 -0.93
N SER A 281 -47.79 -0.62 -1.00
CA SER A 281 -48.82 -1.37 -0.25
C SER A 281 -49.97 -1.93 -1.10
N ARG A 282 -49.89 -1.88 -2.43
CA ARG A 282 -50.89 -2.50 -3.31
C ARG A 282 -50.23 -3.41 -4.33
N HIS A 283 -50.01 -4.66 -3.97
CA HIS A 283 -50.07 -5.83 -4.86
C HIS A 283 -49.74 -7.07 -4.04
N ARG A 284 -50.68 -7.46 -3.18
CA ARG A 284 -50.73 -8.79 -2.58
C ARG A 284 -52.17 -9.11 -2.20
N GLN A 285 -53.01 -9.34 -3.20
CA GLN A 285 -54.29 -10.05 -3.13
C GLN A 285 -54.91 -10.08 -4.53
N ALA A 286 -54.80 -11.24 -5.18
CA ALA A 286 -55.56 -11.82 -6.30
C ALA A 286 -54.61 -12.73 -7.10
#